data_AF-A0A6L7X5X2-F1
#
_entry.id   AF-A0A6L7X5X2-F1
#
_cell.length_a   1.000
_cell.length_b   1.000
_cell.length_c   1.000
_cell.angle_alpha   90.00
_cell.angle_beta   90.00
_cell.angle_gamma   90.00
#
_symmetry.space_group_name_H-M   'P 1'
#
loop_
_entity.id
_entity.type
_entity.pdbx_description
1 polymer ?
#
loop_
_entity_poly.entity_id
_entity_poly.type
_entity_poly.pdbx_seq_one_letter_code
_entity_poly.pdbx_strand_id
1 'polypeptide(L)'
;MMRPARQDDNMVTAIENPGLNLDWLNLETDEEFDIKAGRKGVTLQSINQRMAGIEGVDQADWRSFAPRGIEADPRSNAHARQYRDKGDVWSESAMLLYEEALQRQWSSARDIPWDTIGDQPDDIEKAMCTLCTFLTQ
;
A
#
# COMPACT_ATOMS: atom_id res chain seq x y z
N MET A 1 1.69 -28.28 -46.09
CA MET A 1 2.54 -27.07 -46.17
C MET A 1 2.83 -26.63 -44.76
N MET A 2 4.05 -26.91 -44.30
CA MET A 2 4.49 -26.82 -42.90
C MET A 2 5.15 -25.45 -42.67
N ARG A 3 4.69 -24.69 -41.67
CA ARG A 3 5.48 -23.59 -41.10
C ARG A 3 6.19 -24.12 -39.84
N PRO A 4 7.50 -23.85 -39.67
CA PRO A 4 8.25 -24.37 -38.54
C PRO A 4 7.85 -23.67 -37.24
N ALA A 5 7.80 -24.43 -36.16
CA ALA A 5 7.66 -23.93 -34.80
C ALA A 5 8.85 -23.02 -34.48
N ARG A 6 8.56 -21.83 -33.98
CA ARG A 6 9.55 -20.92 -33.43
C ARG A 6 10.06 -21.54 -32.13
N GLN A 7 11.34 -21.88 -32.14
CA GLN A 7 12.09 -22.29 -30.96
C GLN A 7 12.39 -21.03 -30.16
N ASP A 8 11.65 -20.83 -29.07
CA ASP A 8 12.04 -19.89 -28.02
C ASP A 8 12.62 -20.75 -26.88
N ASP A 9 13.94 -20.91 -26.93
CA ASP A 9 14.76 -21.39 -25.82
C ASP A 9 14.53 -20.44 -24.63
N ASN A 10 13.73 -20.85 -23.66
CA ASN A 10 13.91 -20.36 -22.29
C ASN A 10 13.74 -21.54 -21.34
N MET A 11 14.88 -22.21 -21.15
CA MET A 11 15.11 -23.28 -20.21
C MET A 11 14.98 -22.71 -18.79
N VAL A 12 13.75 -22.56 -18.30
CA VAL A 12 13.52 -22.44 -16.85
C VAL A 12 13.88 -23.80 -16.28
N THR A 13 15.13 -23.94 -15.86
CA THR A 13 15.59 -25.07 -15.06
C THR A 13 14.74 -25.10 -13.80
N ALA A 14 13.69 -25.92 -13.80
CA ALA A 14 13.05 -26.37 -12.59
C ALA A 14 14.16 -26.92 -11.69
N ILE A 15 14.40 -26.27 -10.56
CA ILE A 15 15.40 -26.69 -9.59
C ILE A 15 14.97 -28.10 -9.13
N GLU A 16 15.69 -29.14 -9.55
CA GLU A 16 15.50 -30.49 -9.04
C GLU A 16 15.85 -30.50 -7.55
N ASN A 17 14.82 -30.48 -6.72
CA ASN A 17 14.89 -30.32 -5.28
C ASN A 17 15.38 -31.63 -4.61
N PRO A 18 16.32 -31.61 -3.63
CA PRO A 18 16.96 -32.82 -3.09
C PRO A 18 16.07 -33.58 -2.09
N GLY A 19 14.94 -34.13 -2.56
CA GLY A 19 14.04 -34.96 -1.75
C GLY A 19 13.16 -34.19 -0.76
N LEU A 20 13.07 -32.87 -0.89
CA LEU A 20 12.19 -32.02 -0.09
C LEU A 20 10.77 -32.04 -0.67
N ASN A 21 9.79 -32.41 0.16
CA ASN A 21 8.37 -32.25 -0.17
C ASN A 21 8.00 -30.76 -0.01
N LEU A 22 7.63 -30.13 -1.13
CA LEU A 22 7.18 -28.74 -1.20
C LEU A 22 5.71 -28.65 -1.62
N ASP A 23 4.91 -29.69 -1.40
CA ASP A 23 3.48 -29.68 -1.74
C ASP A 23 2.71 -28.62 -0.93
N TRP A 24 3.28 -28.19 0.20
CA TRP A 24 2.79 -27.08 1.02
C TRP A 24 3.11 -25.69 0.44
N LEU A 25 4.05 -25.59 -0.52
CA LEU A 25 4.51 -24.34 -1.10
C LEU A 25 3.80 -24.10 -2.43
N ASN A 26 2.66 -23.41 -2.38
CA ASN A 26 1.97 -22.98 -3.58
C ASN A 26 2.67 -21.76 -4.19
N LEU A 27 3.38 -21.98 -5.30
CA LEU A 27 4.07 -20.93 -6.06
C LEU A 27 3.24 -20.39 -7.24
N GLU A 28 2.01 -20.87 -7.45
CA GLU A 28 1.11 -20.31 -8.48
C GLU A 28 0.79 -18.85 -8.13
N THR A 29 1.70 -17.98 -8.52
CA THR A 29 1.62 -16.53 -8.43
C THR A 29 1.44 -15.97 -9.84
N ASP A 30 0.73 -16.71 -10.69
CA ASP A 30 0.43 -16.36 -12.10
C ASP A 30 -0.72 -15.34 -12.19
N GLU A 31 -0.89 -14.49 -11.18
CA GLU A 31 -1.83 -13.38 -11.28
C GLU A 31 -1.13 -12.18 -11.93
N GLU A 32 -1.20 -12.13 -13.26
CA GLU A 32 -0.87 -10.91 -14.01
C GLU A 32 -1.73 -9.75 -13.49
N PHE A 33 -1.07 -8.70 -12.99
CA PHE A 33 -1.73 -7.53 -12.43
C PHE A 33 -2.34 -6.66 -13.54
N ASP A 34 -3.60 -6.87 -13.93
CA ASP A 34 -4.33 -5.98 -14.84
C ASP A 34 -4.84 -4.72 -14.11
N ILE A 35 -3.91 -3.85 -13.69
CA ILE A 35 -4.24 -2.56 -13.06
C ILE A 35 -4.48 -1.51 -14.15
N LYS A 36 -5.75 -1.14 -14.37
CA LYS A 36 -6.12 -0.09 -15.33
C LYS A 36 -6.12 1.28 -14.67
N ALA A 37 -5.35 2.21 -15.23
CA ALA A 37 -5.39 3.60 -14.81
C ALA A 37 -6.79 4.20 -15.08
N GLY A 38 -7.42 4.72 -14.03
CA GLY A 38 -8.70 5.43 -14.14
C GLY A 38 -8.50 6.92 -14.44
N ARG A 39 -9.59 7.71 -14.32
CA ARG A 39 -9.53 9.18 -14.48
C ARG A 39 -8.53 9.87 -13.54
N LYS A 40 -8.32 9.33 -12.34
CA LYS A 40 -7.37 9.83 -11.34
C LYS A 40 -5.97 9.20 -11.47
N GLY A 41 -5.70 8.47 -12.56
CA GLY A 41 -4.52 7.63 -12.70
C GLY A 41 -4.67 6.30 -11.95
N VAL A 42 -3.53 5.71 -11.60
CA VAL A 42 -3.46 4.51 -10.76
C VAL A 42 -3.52 4.95 -9.30
N THR A 43 -4.55 4.49 -8.58
CA THR A 43 -4.75 4.80 -7.15
C THR A 43 -4.23 3.65 -6.29
N LEU A 44 -3.84 3.93 -5.05
CA LEU A 44 -3.60 2.92 -4.03
C LEU A 44 -4.78 1.96 -3.92
N GLN A 45 -6.02 2.44 -4.06
CA GLN A 45 -7.21 1.59 -4.05
C GLN A 45 -7.19 0.56 -5.20
N SER A 46 -6.82 0.99 -6.41
CA SER A 46 -6.69 0.10 -7.57
C SER A 46 -5.56 -0.93 -7.40
N ILE A 47 -4.49 -0.57 -6.69
CA ILE A 47 -3.38 -1.49 -6.36
C ILE A 47 -3.81 -2.48 -5.26
N ASN A 48 -4.55 -2.02 -4.25
CA ASN A 48 -4.94 -2.83 -3.10
C ASN A 48 -6.02 -3.87 -3.42
N GLN A 49 -6.71 -3.74 -4.57
CA GLN A 49 -7.80 -4.63 -4.96
C GLN A 49 -7.39 -6.10 -5.13
N ARG A 50 -6.09 -6.40 -5.30
CA ARG A 50 -5.55 -7.78 -5.32
C ARG A 50 -4.23 -8.00 -4.56
N MET A 51 -3.54 -6.93 -4.14
CA MET A 51 -2.33 -7.06 -3.30
C MET A 51 -2.60 -7.67 -1.92
N ALA A 52 -3.88 -7.74 -1.51
CA ALA A 52 -4.35 -8.59 -0.44
C ALA A 52 -5.07 -9.81 -1.05
N GLY A 53 -4.32 -10.85 -1.40
CA GLY A 53 -4.80 -12.13 -1.93
C GLY A 53 -5.62 -12.98 -0.95
N ILE A 54 -6.50 -12.36 -0.17
CA ILE A 54 -7.51 -13.03 0.64
C ILE A 54 -8.75 -12.16 0.48
N GLU A 55 -9.85 -12.73 0.00
CA GLU A 55 -11.19 -12.11 0.08
C GLU A 55 -11.29 -11.45 1.46
N GLY A 56 -11.44 -10.13 1.50
CA GLY A 56 -11.24 -9.35 2.71
C GLY A 56 -12.16 -9.84 3.81
N VAL A 57 -11.64 -10.65 4.73
CA VAL A 57 -12.44 -11.16 5.83
C VAL A 57 -12.59 -10.02 6.82
N ASP A 58 -13.81 -9.55 7.03
CA ASP A 58 -14.10 -8.48 7.99
C ASP A 58 -13.73 -8.86 9.43
N GLN A 59 -13.62 -10.17 9.68
CA GLN A 59 -13.23 -10.73 10.97
C GLN A 59 -12.05 -11.68 10.81
N ALA A 60 -10.97 -11.43 11.54
CA ALA A 60 -9.88 -12.38 11.66
C ALA A 60 -10.39 -13.66 12.36
N ASP A 61 -10.12 -14.83 11.75
CA ASP A 61 -10.36 -16.10 12.43
C ASP A 61 -9.35 -16.29 13.57
N TRP A 62 -9.66 -17.16 14.52
CA TRP A 62 -8.90 -17.36 15.78
C TRP A 62 -7.45 -17.86 15.62
N ARG A 63 -6.94 -17.96 14.38
CA ARG A 63 -5.65 -18.58 14.00
C ARG A 63 -4.65 -17.62 13.34
N SER A 64 -4.84 -16.31 13.53
CA SER A 64 -4.25 -15.27 12.67
C SER A 64 -2.81 -14.84 13.03
N PHE A 65 -1.87 -15.79 13.06
CA PHE A 65 -0.44 -15.50 12.88
C PHE A 65 0.21 -16.31 11.76
N ALA A 66 -0.59 -17.03 10.96
CA ALA A 66 -0.07 -17.66 9.76
C ALA A 66 0.58 -16.59 8.87
N PRO A 67 1.86 -16.75 8.49
CA PRO A 67 2.48 -15.91 7.49
C PRO A 67 1.65 -15.92 6.21
N ARG A 68 1.70 -14.82 5.44
CA ARG A 68 1.02 -14.73 4.15
C ARG A 68 1.39 -15.93 3.27
N GLY A 69 0.40 -16.59 2.69
CA GLY A 69 0.59 -17.76 1.82
C GLY A 69 0.68 -19.11 2.54
N ILE A 70 0.55 -19.14 3.87
CA ILE A 70 0.53 -20.38 4.65
C ILE A 70 -0.89 -20.65 5.17
N GLU A 71 -1.34 -21.90 5.03
CA GLU A 71 -2.59 -22.36 5.65
C GLU A 71 -2.42 -22.49 7.17
N ALA A 72 -3.33 -21.90 7.93
CA ALA A 72 -3.24 -21.89 9.40
C ALA A 72 -3.59 -23.27 10.00
N ASP A 73 -2.72 -23.83 10.84
CA ASP A 73 -2.96 -25.12 11.52
C ASP A 73 -4.21 -25.03 12.43
N PRO A 74 -5.19 -25.94 12.27
CA PRO A 74 -6.39 -25.97 13.10
C PRO A 74 -6.21 -26.09 14.61
N ARG A 75 -5.05 -26.56 15.06
CA ARG A 75 -4.71 -26.81 16.47
C ARG A 75 -4.01 -25.63 17.13
N SER A 76 -3.64 -24.59 16.38
CA SER A 76 -2.94 -23.44 16.93
C SER A 76 -3.79 -22.73 17.99
N ASN A 77 -3.18 -22.27 19.08
CA ASN A 77 -3.91 -21.59 20.14
C ASN A 77 -4.38 -20.19 19.71
N ALA A 78 -5.55 -19.78 20.21
CA ALA A 78 -6.01 -18.40 20.07
C ALA A 78 -5.14 -17.47 20.93
N HIS A 79 -4.66 -16.37 20.34
CA HIS A 79 -3.83 -15.41 21.06
C HIS A 79 -4.71 -14.36 21.76
N ALA A 80 -4.41 -14.05 23.03
CA ALA A 80 -5.26 -13.22 23.90
C ALA A 80 -5.40 -11.73 23.51
N ARG A 81 -4.72 -11.28 22.44
CA ARG A 81 -4.71 -9.89 21.95
C ARG A 81 -4.84 -9.84 20.42
N GLN A 82 -5.93 -10.36 19.88
CA GLN A 82 -6.20 -10.27 18.46
C GLN A 82 -7.21 -9.14 18.22
N TYR A 83 -6.82 -8.18 17.37
CA TYR A 83 -7.78 -7.31 16.71
C TYR A 83 -8.64 -8.21 15.82
N ARG A 84 -9.90 -8.33 16.18
CA ARG A 84 -10.80 -9.30 15.54
C ARG A 84 -11.44 -8.65 14.32
N ASP A 85 -11.88 -7.41 14.47
CA ASP A 85 -12.52 -6.67 13.40
C ASP A 85 -11.48 -5.94 12.56
N LYS A 86 -11.64 -5.97 11.23
CA LYS A 86 -10.85 -5.15 10.31
C LYS A 86 -10.91 -3.67 10.69
N GLY A 87 -12.06 -3.20 11.16
CA GLY A 87 -12.29 -1.82 11.63
C GLY A 87 -11.48 -1.43 12.87
N ASP A 88 -10.98 -2.40 13.64
CA ASP A 88 -10.12 -2.11 14.81
C ASP A 88 -8.69 -1.69 14.38
N VAL A 89 -8.25 -2.12 13.20
CA VAL A 89 -6.87 -1.93 12.70
C VAL A 89 -6.81 -0.98 11.52
N TRP A 90 -7.88 -0.92 10.73
CA TRP A 90 -7.89 -0.25 9.44
C TRP A 90 -9.12 0.65 9.27
N SER A 91 -8.91 1.76 8.56
CA SER A 91 -9.99 2.63 8.10
C SER A 91 -10.09 2.58 6.59
N GLU A 92 -11.26 2.24 6.07
CA GLU A 92 -11.54 2.23 4.62
C GLU A 92 -11.31 3.59 3.96
N SER A 93 -11.43 4.69 4.72
CA SER A 93 -11.21 6.03 4.20
C SER A 93 -9.74 6.46 4.22
N ALA A 94 -8.84 5.73 4.90
CA ALA A 94 -7.44 6.12 5.05
C ALA A 94 -6.72 6.28 3.70
N MET A 95 -6.96 5.38 2.76
CA MET A 95 -6.33 5.42 1.44
C MET A 95 -6.80 6.63 0.62
N LEU A 96 -8.10 6.93 0.67
CA LEU A 96 -8.67 8.07 -0.04
C LEU A 96 -8.13 9.38 0.52
N LEU A 97 -8.11 9.53 1.85
CA LEU A 97 -7.60 10.73 2.52
C LEU A 97 -6.11 10.94 2.24
N TYR A 98 -5.33 9.86 2.22
CA TYR A 98 -3.91 9.92 1.87
C TYR A 98 -3.69 10.43 0.44
N GLU A 99 -4.45 9.92 -0.53
CA GLU A 99 -4.35 10.38 -1.91
C GLU A 99 -4.77 11.84 -2.08
N GLU A 100 -5.83 12.27 -1.40
CA GLU A 100 -6.26 13.67 -1.41
C GLU A 100 -5.20 14.60 -0.81
N ALA A 101 -4.58 14.18 0.31
CA ALA A 101 -3.51 14.93 0.95
C ALA A 101 -2.28 15.04 0.03
N LEU A 102 -1.90 13.96 -0.65
CA LEU A 102 -0.77 13.94 -1.58
C LEU A 102 -1.01 14.85 -2.79
N GLN A 103 -2.24 14.87 -3.33
CA GLN A 103 -2.58 15.74 -4.47
C GLN A 103 -2.52 17.23 -4.13
N ARG A 104 -2.72 17.60 -2.86
CA ARG A 104 -2.70 18.99 -2.38
C ARG A 104 -1.43 19.35 -1.63
N GLN A 105 -0.44 18.46 -1.66
CA GLN A 105 0.81 18.70 -0.96
C GLN A 105 1.55 19.87 -1.61
N TRP A 106 1.97 20.81 -0.78
CA TRP A 106 2.82 21.92 -1.17
C TRP A 106 4.01 21.99 -0.21
N SER A 107 5.11 22.54 -0.70
CA SER A 107 6.33 22.77 0.05
C SER A 107 6.51 24.27 0.24
N SER A 108 6.49 24.72 1.49
CA SER A 108 6.76 26.12 1.81
C SER A 108 8.10 26.60 1.26
N ALA A 109 9.11 25.73 1.19
CA ALA A 109 10.44 26.08 0.69
C ALA A 109 10.52 26.29 -0.83
N ARG A 110 9.60 25.73 -1.62
CA ARG A 110 9.66 25.74 -3.09
C ARG A 110 8.52 26.48 -3.75
N ASP A 111 7.32 26.36 -3.19
CA ASP A 111 6.09 26.84 -3.84
C ASP A 111 5.73 28.28 -3.43
N ILE A 112 6.36 28.82 -2.37
CA ILE A 112 6.20 30.21 -1.95
C ILE A 112 7.40 31.03 -2.44
N PRO A 113 7.18 32.10 -3.24
CA PRO A 113 8.24 32.98 -3.69
C PRO A 113 8.63 33.98 -2.59
N TRP A 114 9.37 33.51 -1.57
CA TRP A 114 9.76 34.32 -0.41
C TRP A 114 10.56 35.57 -0.77
N ASP A 115 11.30 35.54 -1.88
CA ASP A 115 12.10 36.64 -2.42
C ASP A 115 11.26 37.82 -2.93
N THR A 116 9.97 37.59 -3.18
CA THR A 116 9.05 38.64 -3.64
C THR A 116 8.43 39.44 -2.50
N ILE A 117 8.65 39.04 -1.25
CA ILE A 117 8.10 39.71 -0.07
C ILE A 117 8.95 40.95 0.23
N GLY A 118 8.34 42.13 0.13
CA GLY A 118 8.94 43.40 0.53
C GLY A 118 8.56 43.83 1.94
N ASP A 119 9.22 44.89 2.42
CA ASP A 119 8.96 45.47 3.74
C ASP A 119 7.49 45.87 3.92
N GLN A 120 6.95 45.57 5.09
CA GLN A 120 5.59 45.92 5.51
C GLN A 120 5.64 47.05 6.55
N PRO A 121 4.56 47.82 6.74
CA PRO A 121 4.45 48.74 7.85
C PRO A 121 4.64 48.04 9.21
N ASP A 122 5.35 48.70 10.15
CA ASP A 122 5.72 48.15 11.46
C ASP A 122 4.55 47.56 12.27
N ASP A 123 3.36 48.15 12.18
CA ASP A 123 2.17 47.70 12.90
C ASP A 123 1.62 46.38 12.35
N ILE A 124 1.59 46.24 11.03
CA ILE A 124 1.21 45.01 10.33
C ILE A 124 2.25 43.91 10.57
N GLU A 125 3.54 44.24 10.51
CA GLU A 125 4.61 43.27 10.76
C GLU A 125 4.51 42.69 12.17
N LYS A 126 4.32 43.54 13.19
CA LYS A 126 4.15 43.09 14.59
C LYS A 126 2.90 42.22 14.77
N ALA A 127 1.79 42.58 14.13
CA ALA A 127 0.57 41.78 14.17
C ALA A 127 0.78 40.40 13.54
N MET A 128 1.45 40.33 12.39
CA MET A 128 1.75 39.07 11.71
C MET A 128 2.71 38.19 12.51
N CYS A 129 3.80 38.76 13.06
CA CYS A 129 4.73 38.04 13.93
C CYS A 129 4.02 37.45 15.16
N THR A 130 3.10 38.19 15.75
CA THR A 130 2.29 37.72 16.90
C THR A 130 1.39 36.55 16.48
N LEU A 131 0.70 36.69 15.34
CA LEU A 131 -0.15 35.62 14.80
C LEU A 131 0.66 34.36 14.48
N CYS A 132 1.80 34.48 13.81
CA CYS A 132 2.70 33.36 13.53
C CYS A 132 3.18 32.69 14.83
N THR A 133 3.54 33.48 15.84
CA THR A 133 3.94 32.96 17.16
C THR A 133 2.79 32.20 17.85
N PHE A 134 1.56 32.67 17.71
CA PHE A 134 0.39 31.96 18.21
C PHE A 134 0.16 30.63 17.47
N LEU A 135 0.29 30.61 16.15
CA LEU A 135 0.08 29.41 15.33
C LEU A 135 1.14 28.32 15.55
N THR A 136 2.32 28.67 16.07
CA THR A 136 3.41 27.72 16.35
C THR A 136 3.40 27.13 17.76
N GLN A 137 2.58 27.65 18.68
CA GLN A 137 2.51 27.20 20.08
C GLN A 137 1.67 25.93 20.26
#